data_AF-A0A3B9WV46-F1
#
_entry.id   AF-A0A3B9WV46-F1
#
_cell.length_a   1.000
_cell.length_b   1.000
_cell.length_c   1.000
_cell.angle_alpha   90.00
_cell.angle_beta   90.00
_cell.angle_gamma   90.00
#
_symmetry.space_group_name_H-M   'P 1'
#
loop_
_entity.id
_entity.type
_entity.pdbx_description
1 polymer ?
#
loop_
_entity_poly.entity_id
_entity_poly.type
_entity_poly.pdbx_seq_one_letter_code
_entity_poly.pdbx_strand_id
1 'polypeptide(L)'
;MIESLSNARIKNVIKLMTSSRARREQGLFAVEGEKMFLEAPPHRIESVFISEDYLNRHKAPEKCSYEVVTDAVYRKLSDTVSPQGILCVVRSEECSFKELIGDF
;
A
#
# COMPACT_ATOMS: atom_id res chain seq x y z
N MET A 1 3.09 15.17 6.48
CA MET A 1 2.16 14.36 7.28
C MET A 1 0.75 14.57 6.76
N ILE A 2 -0.07 13.53 6.66
CA ILE A 2 -1.46 13.63 6.18
C ILE A 2 -2.42 13.34 7.34
N GLU A 3 -3.30 14.30 7.62
CA GLU A 3 -4.20 14.26 8.78
C GLU A 3 -5.67 14.09 8.39
N SER A 4 -5.98 14.11 7.08
CA SER A 4 -7.35 14.14 6.57
C SER A 4 -7.63 13.03 5.56
N LEU A 5 -8.78 12.36 5.76
CA LEU A 5 -9.39 11.45 4.78
C LEU A 5 -9.83 12.17 3.49
N SER A 6 -9.93 13.50 3.51
CA SER A 6 -10.27 14.28 2.32
C SER A 6 -9.12 14.40 1.32
N ASN A 7 -7.88 14.09 1.75
CA ASN A 7 -6.68 14.11 0.92
C ASN A 7 -6.82 13.17 -0.29
N ALA A 8 -6.40 13.64 -1.47
CA ALA A 8 -6.57 12.91 -2.73
C ALA A 8 -5.86 11.54 -2.73
N ARG A 9 -4.68 11.43 -2.12
CA ARG A 9 -3.91 10.18 -2.03
C ARG A 9 -4.62 9.17 -1.15
N ILE A 10 -5.08 9.59 0.03
CA ILE A 10 -5.83 8.76 0.98
C ILE A 10 -7.14 8.27 0.35
N LYS A 11 -7.88 9.16 -0.34
CA LYS A 11 -9.07 8.77 -1.10
C LYS A 11 -8.76 7.71 -2.16
N ASN A 12 -7.63 7.82 -2.83
CA ASN A 12 -7.23 6.81 -3.82
C ASN A 12 -6.92 5.47 -3.15
N VAL A 13 -6.19 5.46 -2.03
CA VAL A 13 -5.93 4.23 -1.26
C VAL A 13 -7.23 3.56 -0.85
N ILE A 14 -8.20 4.31 -0.30
CA ILE A 14 -9.52 3.76 0.08
C ILE A 14 -10.22 3.13 -1.14
N LYS A 15 -10.15 3.77 -2.31
CA LYS A 15 -10.71 3.21 -3.55
C LYS A 15 -9.99 1.91 -3.96
N LEU A 16 -8.67 1.85 -3.85
CA LEU A 16 -7.89 0.65 -4.17
C LEU A 16 -8.20 -0.51 -3.22
N MET A 17 -8.46 -0.25 -1.94
CA MET A 17 -8.89 -1.27 -0.97
C MET A 17 -10.29 -1.80 -1.31
N THR A 18 -11.24 -0.90 -1.57
CA THR A 18 -12.67 -1.25 -1.65
C THR A 18 -13.18 -1.63 -3.04
N SER A 19 -12.50 -1.21 -4.12
CA SER A 19 -13.01 -1.37 -5.50
C SER A 19 -12.09 -2.19 -6.38
N SER A 20 -12.55 -3.38 -6.78
CA SER A 20 -11.87 -4.23 -7.77
C SER A 20 -11.73 -3.54 -9.12
N ARG A 21 -12.73 -2.73 -9.52
CA ARG A 21 -12.68 -1.93 -10.74
C ARG A 21 -11.55 -0.90 -10.69
N ALA A 22 -11.41 -0.19 -9.57
CA ALA A 22 -10.34 0.79 -9.41
C ALA A 22 -8.96 0.14 -9.49
N ARG A 23 -8.77 -1.04 -8.87
CA ARG A 23 -7.52 -1.80 -8.98
C ARG A 23 -7.18 -2.18 -10.41
N ARG A 24 -8.16 -2.66 -11.18
CA ARG A 24 -8.00 -3.04 -12.59
C ARG A 24 -7.69 -1.84 -13.48
N GLU A 25 -8.44 -0.75 -13.34
CA GLU A 25 -8.26 0.46 -14.15
C GLU A 25 -6.92 1.15 -13.89
N GLN A 26 -6.43 1.11 -12.64
CA GLN A 26 -5.15 1.73 -12.28
C GLN A 26 -3.96 0.77 -12.41
N GLY A 27 -4.18 -0.54 -12.49
CA GLY A 27 -3.11 -1.53 -12.39
C GLY A 27 -2.38 -1.47 -11.04
N LEU A 28 -3.08 -1.06 -9.98
CA LEU A 28 -2.54 -0.87 -8.64
C LEU A 28 -3.38 -1.62 -7.60
N PHE A 29 -2.76 -2.01 -6.50
CA PHE A 29 -3.45 -2.54 -5.32
C PHE A 29 -2.75 -2.09 -4.05
N ALA A 30 -3.51 -1.93 -2.96
CA ALA A 30 -2.98 -1.58 -1.66
C ALA A 30 -2.82 -2.85 -0.81
N VAL A 31 -1.70 -2.97 -0.11
CA VAL A 31 -1.43 -4.04 0.85
C VAL A 31 -0.89 -3.47 2.15
N GLU A 32 -1.39 -4.01 3.26
CA GLU A 32 -0.97 -3.66 4.61
C GLU A 32 0.01 -4.70 5.17
N GLY A 33 1.00 -4.23 5.92
CA GLY A 33 1.87 -5.04 6.75
C GLY A 33 3.34 -4.98 6.37
N GLU A 34 4.20 -5.09 7.36
CA GLU A 34 5.65 -4.93 7.19
C GLU A 34 6.24 -6.01 6.27
N LYS A 35 5.78 -7.27 6.40
CA LYS A 35 6.19 -8.34 5.50
C LYS A 35 5.86 -8.05 4.04
N MET A 36 4.64 -7.56 3.78
CA MET A 36 4.20 -7.20 2.42
C MET A 36 5.09 -6.10 1.84
N PHE A 37 5.42 -5.09 2.65
CA PHE A 37 6.35 -4.04 2.25
C PHE A 37 7.76 -4.57 1.95
N LEU A 38 8.30 -5.47 2.80
CA LEU A 38 9.63 -6.04 2.62
C LEU A 38 9.73 -6.94 1.39
N GLU A 39 8.68 -7.71 1.09
CA GLU A 39 8.61 -8.63 -0.05
C GLU A 39 8.32 -7.91 -1.38
N ALA A 40 7.60 -6.78 -1.37
CA ALA A 40 7.26 -6.04 -2.59
C ALA A 40 8.52 -5.52 -3.31
N PRO A 41 8.78 -5.85 -4.58
CA PRO A 41 9.96 -5.34 -5.29
C PRO A 41 9.98 -3.80 -5.33
N PRO A 42 11.12 -3.13 -5.04
CA PRO A 42 11.17 -1.66 -4.95
C PRO A 42 10.59 -0.93 -6.17
N HIS A 43 10.86 -1.44 -7.37
CA HIS A 43 10.39 -0.85 -8.64
C HIS A 43 8.87 -0.97 -8.86
N ARG A 44 8.17 -1.80 -8.07
CA ARG A 44 6.71 -1.96 -8.12
C ARG A 44 6.01 -1.15 -7.04
N ILE A 45 6.73 -0.62 -6.05
CA ILE A 45 6.14 0.20 -4.99
C ILE A 45 5.87 1.60 -5.56
N GLU A 46 4.60 1.95 -5.65
CA GLU A 46 4.15 3.27 -6.12
C GLU A 46 4.16 4.29 -4.97
N SER A 47 3.70 3.88 -3.78
CA SER A 47 3.71 4.73 -2.59
C SER A 47 3.62 3.92 -1.31
N VAL A 48 4.10 4.51 -0.21
CA VAL A 48 4.07 3.93 1.14
C VAL A 48 3.49 4.94 2.12
N PHE A 49 2.56 4.48 2.94
CA PHE A 49 1.92 5.23 4.00
C PHE A 49 2.23 4.58 5.34
N ILE A 50 2.72 5.38 6.29
CA ILE A 50 3.17 4.90 7.60
C ILE A 50 2.44 5.69 8.68
N SER A 51 1.95 5.00 9.71
CA SER A 51 1.32 5.65 10.86
C SER A 51 2.37 6.27 11.80
N GLU A 52 1.96 7.24 12.61
CA GLU A 52 2.81 7.84 13.63
C GLU A 52 3.36 6.80 14.59
N ASP A 53 2.46 5.94 15.10
CA ASP A 53 2.80 4.88 16.04
C ASP A 53 3.81 3.86 15.47
N TYR A 54 3.77 3.58 14.16
CA TYR A 54 4.78 2.72 13.54
C TYR A 54 6.18 3.33 13.62
N LEU A 55 6.34 4.63 13.32
CA LEU A 55 7.64 5.32 13.38
C LEU A 55 8.17 5.49 14.82
N ASN A 56 7.29 5.51 15.80
CA ASN A 56 7.69 5.52 17.20
C ASN A 56 8.27 4.17 17.66
N ARG A 57 7.82 3.07 17.04
CA ARG A 57 8.19 1.70 17.42
C ARG A 57 9.28 1.09 16.53
N HIS A 58 9.43 1.58 15.30
CA HIS A 58 10.31 1.02 14.28
C HIS A 58 11.19 2.09 13.66
N LYS A 59 12.30 1.66 13.04
CA LYS A 59 13.09 2.56 12.21
C LYS A 59 12.33 2.91 10.94
N ALA A 60 12.54 4.12 10.45
CA ALA A 60 12.04 4.53 9.15
C ALA A 60 12.53 3.57 8.06
N PRO A 61 11.66 3.14 7.13
CA PRO A 61 12.09 2.25 6.06
C PRO A 61 13.01 2.99 5.09
N GLU A 62 14.15 2.36 4.78
CA GLU A 62 15.17 2.92 3.87
C GLU A 62 14.94 2.52 2.40
N LYS A 63 14.08 1.52 2.16
CA LYS A 63 13.84 0.92 0.84
C LYS A 63 13.22 1.89 -0.17
N CYS A 64 12.39 2.83 0.29
CA CYS A 64 11.79 3.88 -0.55
C CYS A 64 11.28 5.04 0.29
N SER A 65 10.92 6.15 -0.36
CA SER A 65 10.22 7.26 0.30
C SER A 65 8.86 6.82 0.83
N TYR A 66 8.41 7.47 1.90
CA TYR A 66 7.13 7.21 2.54
C TYR A 66 6.44 8.50 2.96
N GLU A 67 5.14 8.40 3.20
CA GLU A 67 4.32 9.47 3.76
C GLU A 67 3.80 9.08 5.13
N VAL A 68 4.01 9.96 6.10
CA VAL A 68 3.43 9.80 7.43
C VAL A 68 1.97 10.23 7.41
N VAL A 69 1.09 9.37 7.91
CA VAL A 69 -0.34 9.64 8.13
C VAL A 69 -0.64 9.57 9.63
N THR A 70 -1.65 10.30 10.10
CA THR A 70 -2.04 10.19 11.50
C THR A 70 -2.61 8.82 11.82
N ASP A 71 -2.49 8.36 13.07
CA ASP A 71 -3.05 7.06 13.45
C ASP A 71 -4.58 7.01 13.24
N ALA A 72 -5.26 8.16 13.37
CA ALA A 72 -6.69 8.27 13.09
C ALA A 72 -7.03 8.05 11.61
N VAL A 73 -6.23 8.59 10.70
CA VAL A 73 -6.36 8.34 9.26
C VAL A 73 -6.00 6.89 8.94
N TYR A 74 -4.90 6.38 9.51
CA TYR A 74 -4.43 5.02 9.25
C TYR A 74 -5.47 3.97 9.66
N ARG A 75 -6.12 4.13 10.81
CA ARG A 75 -7.20 3.23 11.26
C ARG A 75 -8.38 3.14 10.29
N LYS A 76 -8.57 4.11 9.40
CA LYS A 76 -9.61 4.07 8.36
C LYS A 76 -9.13 3.46 7.04
N LEU A 77 -7.81 3.32 6.88
CA LEU A 77 -7.18 2.63 5.75
C LEU A 77 -7.02 1.13 6.00
N SER A 78 -6.81 0.74 7.27
CA SER A 78 -6.66 -0.65 7.68
C SER A 78 -8.01 -1.33 7.82
N ASP A 79 -8.14 -2.52 7.22
CA ASP A 79 -9.26 -3.45 7.45
C ASP A 79 -9.03 -4.37 8.66
N THR A 80 -7.84 -4.31 9.27
CA THR A 80 -7.46 -5.17 10.40
C THR A 80 -7.84 -4.57 11.75
N VAL A 81 -8.14 -5.45 12.73
CA VAL A 81 -8.42 -5.07 14.13
C VAL A 81 -7.16 -4.54 14.83
N SER A 82 -5.98 -4.97 14.40
CA SER A 82 -4.68 -4.48 14.90
C SER A 82 -3.82 -4.03 13.74
N PRO A 83 -3.99 -2.77 13.29
CA PRO A 83 -3.22 -2.21 12.19
C PRO A 83 -1.72 -2.30 12.47
N GLN A 84 -0.96 -2.79 11.49
CA GLN A 84 0.49 -2.87 11.64
C GLN A 84 1.17 -1.51 11.48
N GLY A 85 0.49 -0.55 10.86
CA GLY A 85 0.97 0.84 10.74
C GLY A 85 1.86 1.11 9.53
N ILE A 86 1.99 0.16 8.60
CA ILE A 86 2.60 0.36 7.27
C ILE A 86 1.73 -0.23 6.16
N LEU A 87 1.44 0.57 5.14
CA LEU A 87 0.65 0.21 3.96
C LEU A 87 1.39 0.66 2.71
N CYS A 88 1.45 -0.18 1.69
CA CYS A 88 2.04 0.17 0.40
C CYS A 88 1.04 -0.03 -0.74
N VAL A 89 1.11 0.87 -1.73
CA VAL A 89 0.43 0.74 -3.01
C VAL A 89 1.43 0.16 -3.99
N VAL A 90 1.07 -0.95 -4.62
CA VAL A 90 1.95 -1.76 -5.45
C VAL A 90 1.34 -1.93 -6.83
N ARG A 91 2.20 -1.91 -7.86
CA ARG A 91 1.82 -2.19 -9.24
C ARG A 91 1.49 -3.66 -9.43
N SER A 92 0.32 -3.95 -9.99
CA SER A 92 -0.08 -5.27 -10.45
C SER A 92 0.77 -5.67 -11.65
N GLU A 93 1.23 -6.91 -11.68
CA GLU A 93 1.76 -7.52 -12.90
C GLU A 93 0.62 -8.21 -13.63
N GLU A 94 0.50 -7.94 -14.92
CA GLU A 94 -0.32 -8.77 -15.79
C GLU A 94 0.50 -9.99 -16.17
N CYS A 95 0.12 -11.15 -15.64
CA CYS A 95 0.74 -12.41 -16.01
C CYS A 95 -0.19 -13.10 -17.02
N SER A 96 0.28 -13.23 -18.24
CA SER A 96 -0.46 -13.89 -19.31
C SER A 96 -0.37 -15.41 -19.18
N PHE A 97 -1.38 -16.12 -19.68
CA PHE A 97 -1.36 -17.59 -19.71
C PHE A 97 -0.13 -18.13 -20.46
N LYS A 98 0.32 -17.43 -21.50
CA LYS A 98 1.52 -17.81 -22.29
C LYS A 98 2.80 -17.76 -21.44
N GLU A 99 2.96 -16.73 -20.62
CA GLU A 99 4.11 -16.62 -19.70
C GLU A 99 4.11 -17.70 -18.63
N LEU A 100 2.93 -18.13 -18.19
CA LEU A 100 2.78 -19.19 -17.18
C LEU A 100 3.18 -20.57 -17.71
N ILE A 101 2.87 -20.88 -18.98
CA ILE A 101 3.21 -22.17 -19.58
C ILE A 101 4.64 -22.20 -20.13
N GLY A 102 5.22 -21.04 -20.49
CA GLY A 102 6.49 -21.01 -21.20
C GLY A 102 6.37 -21.54 -22.64
N ASP A 103 7.42 -21.38 -23.44
CA ASP A 103 7.44 -21.95 -24.80
C ASP A 103 7.74 -23.46 -24.69
N PHE A 104 6.68 -24.28 -24.77
CA PHE A 104 6.76 -25.74 -24.95
C PHE A 104 6.96 -26.10 -26.42
#